data_AF-A0A9P6UJH8-F1
#
_entry.id   AF-A0A9P6UJH8-F1
#
_cell.length_a   1.000
_cell.length_b   1.000
_cell.length_c   1.000
_cell.angle_alpha   90.00
_cell.angle_beta   90.00
_cell.angle_gamma   90.00
#
_symmetry.space_group_name_H-M   'P 1'
#
loop_
_entity.id
_entity.type
_entity.pdbx_description
1 polymer ?
#
loop_
_entity_poly.entity_id
_entity_poly.type
_entity_poly.pdbx_seq_one_letter_code
_entity_poly.pdbx_strand_id
1 'polypeptide(L)'
;MPKLKSGIIIPTPNEEATLNSGIAAAPDSRELDNEWFAKAKPATQVVPKIYSALVAKRPRGRPKADKIKVFTAICLDANLLDKFKATGKGWQTRVNAALRQYLAEHPLAKK
;
A
#
# COMPACT_ATOMS: atom_id res chain seq x y z
N MET A 1 -15.15 8.61 -6.99
CA MET A 1 -15.25 8.33 -5.54
C MET A 1 -15.53 6.84 -5.36
N PRO A 2 -14.96 6.16 -4.35
CA PRO A 2 -15.29 4.76 -4.06
C PRO A 2 -16.79 4.63 -3.79
N LYS A 3 -17.42 3.54 -4.27
CA LYS A 3 -18.83 3.29 -3.95
C LYS A 3 -18.98 3.02 -2.45
N LEU A 4 -19.99 3.63 -1.84
CA LEU A 4 -20.38 3.37 -0.45
C LEU A 4 -20.73 1.89 -0.28
N LYS A 5 -20.39 1.32 0.88
CA LYS A 5 -20.76 -0.07 1.22
C LYS A 5 -22.28 -0.21 1.26
N SER A 6 -22.79 -1.35 0.83
CA SER A 6 -24.20 -1.71 0.98
C SER A 6 -24.59 -1.71 2.46
N GLY A 7 -25.67 -1.01 2.81
CA GLY A 7 -26.17 -0.89 4.19
C GLY A 7 -25.72 0.36 4.95
N ILE A 8 -25.07 1.32 4.30
CA ILE A 8 -24.78 2.63 4.91
C ILE A 8 -26.08 3.44 5.00
N ILE A 9 -26.45 3.81 6.22
CA ILE A 9 -27.57 4.72 6.51
C ILE A 9 -27.02 6.15 6.47
N ILE A 10 -27.55 6.95 5.56
CA ILE A 10 -27.24 8.39 5.47
C ILE A 10 -28.35 9.10 6.24
N PRO A 11 -28.03 9.91 7.27
CA PRO A 11 -29.03 10.68 8.00
C PRO A 11 -29.86 11.56 7.06
N THR A 12 -31.15 11.66 7.33
CA THR A 12 -32.02 12.63 6.67
C THR A 12 -31.69 14.04 7.15
N PRO A 13 -32.03 15.11 6.39
CA PRO A 13 -31.73 16.49 6.80
C PRO A 13 -32.30 16.87 8.19
N ASN A 14 -33.46 16.33 8.56
CA ASN A 14 -34.07 16.58 9.87
C ASN A 14 -33.33 15.87 11.01
N GLU A 15 -32.85 14.65 10.77
CA GLU A 15 -32.01 13.92 11.73
C GLU A 15 -30.66 14.61 11.89
N GLU A 16 -30.07 15.09 10.80
CA GLU A 16 -28.83 15.87 10.81
C GLU A 16 -28.97 17.16 11.63
N ALA A 17 -30.08 17.89 11.48
CA ALA A 17 -30.37 19.07 12.29
C ALA A 17 -30.52 18.76 13.80
N THR A 18 -31.13 17.63 14.13
CA THR A 18 -31.29 17.17 15.52
C THR A 18 -29.94 16.79 16.14
N LEU A 19 -29.10 16.08 15.39
CA LEU A 19 -27.74 15.71 15.80
C LEU A 19 -26.87 16.95 16.02
N ASN A 20 -26.91 17.91 15.10
CA ASN A 20 -26.14 19.15 15.20
C ASN A 20 -26.56 20.00 16.42
N SER A 21 -27.87 20.07 16.70
CA SER A 21 -28.38 20.77 17.88
C SER A 21 -27.89 20.13 19.19
N GLY A 22 -27.84 18.80 19.24
CA GLY A 22 -27.30 18.07 20.38
C GLY A 22 -25.80 18.30 20.59
N ILE A 23 -25.02 18.38 19.51
CA ILE A 23 -23.58 18.68 19.55
C ILE A 23 -23.35 20.12 20.07
N ALA A 24 -24.13 21.08 19.61
CA ALA A 24 -24.01 22.48 20.02
C ALA A 24 -24.42 22.74 21.48
N ALA A 25 -25.36 21.95 22.01
CA ALA A 25 -25.81 22.05 23.41
C ALA A 25 -24.82 21.42 24.41
N ALA A 26 -23.80 20.70 23.95
CA ALA A 26 -22.83 20.03 24.80
C ALA A 26 -21.71 21.00 25.25
N PRO A 27 -21.57 21.30 26.56
CA PRO A 27 -20.63 22.31 27.06
C PRO A 27 -19.15 21.97 26.83
N ASP A 28 -18.82 20.68 26.69
CA ASP A 28 -17.44 20.21 26.45
C ASP A 28 -17.13 20.01 24.95
N SER A 29 -18.11 20.17 24.07
CA SER A 29 -17.94 20.00 22.63
C SER A 29 -17.40 21.28 22.01
N ARG A 30 -16.09 21.31 21.74
CA ARG A 30 -15.46 22.40 20.98
C ARG A 30 -15.59 22.11 19.50
N GLU A 31 -16.14 23.05 18.73
CA GLU A 31 -16.12 22.97 17.28
C GLU A 31 -14.68 23.13 16.76
N LEU A 32 -14.25 22.20 15.92
CA LEU A 32 -12.93 22.23 15.27
C LEU A 32 -13.06 23.01 13.95
N ASP A 33 -13.20 24.32 14.07
CA ASP A 33 -13.32 25.22 12.93
C ASP A 33 -11.97 25.53 12.26
N ASN A 34 -12.01 26.34 11.20
CA ASN A 34 -10.81 26.72 10.46
C ASN A 34 -9.80 27.50 11.33
N GLU A 35 -10.26 28.29 12.28
CA GLU A 35 -9.38 29.05 13.19
C GLU A 35 -8.63 28.13 14.14
N TRP A 36 -9.31 27.07 14.62
CA TRP A 36 -8.68 26.02 15.40
C TRP A 36 -7.60 25.31 14.60
N PHE A 37 -7.90 24.90 13.35
CA PHE A 37 -6.93 24.22 12.49
C PHE A 37 -5.74 25.11 12.12
N ALA A 38 -5.93 26.42 11.96
CA ALA A 38 -4.84 27.36 11.74
C ALA A 38 -3.84 27.41 12.90
N LYS A 39 -4.30 27.14 14.13
CA LYS A 39 -3.47 27.08 15.35
C LYS A 39 -2.96 25.67 15.66
N ALA A 40 -3.42 24.66 14.94
CA ALA A 40 -3.06 23.27 15.18
C ALA A 40 -1.58 23.03 14.83
N LYS A 41 -0.86 22.35 15.73
CA LYS A 41 0.54 21.97 15.55
C LYS A 41 0.66 20.49 15.21
N PRO A 42 1.65 20.09 14.40
CA PRO A 42 1.85 18.69 14.06
C PRO A 42 2.16 17.86 15.32
N ALA A 43 1.66 16.62 15.36
CA ALA A 43 1.84 15.71 16.49
C ALA A 43 3.32 15.45 16.83
N THR A 44 4.21 15.56 15.85
CA THR A 44 5.67 15.48 16.04
C THR A 44 6.20 16.57 16.98
N GLN A 45 5.56 17.74 17.02
CA GLN A 45 5.94 18.86 17.91
C GLN A 45 5.25 18.79 19.27
N VAL A 46 3.99 18.35 19.31
CA VAL A 46 3.18 18.38 20.55
C VAL A 46 3.38 17.12 21.40
N VAL A 47 3.53 15.95 20.78
CA VAL A 47 3.64 14.65 21.48
C VAL A 47 4.70 13.75 20.83
N PRO A 48 5.98 14.18 20.77
CA PRO A 48 7.04 13.49 20.02
C PRO A 48 7.25 12.03 20.46
N LYS A 49 7.21 11.74 21.77
CA LYS A 49 7.43 10.39 22.33
C LYS A 49 6.33 9.40 21.95
N ILE A 50 5.08 9.86 21.92
CA ILE A 50 3.93 9.02 21.55
C ILE A 50 3.93 8.82 20.03
N TYR A 51 4.18 9.89 19.28
CA TYR A 51 4.24 9.84 17.82
C TYR A 51 5.32 8.87 17.33
N SER A 52 6.55 8.95 17.85
CA SER A 52 7.64 8.06 17.46
C SER A 52 7.34 6.59 17.77
N ALA A 53 6.75 6.29 18.93
CA ALA A 53 6.36 4.93 19.30
C ALA A 53 5.26 4.34 18.39
N LEU A 54 4.32 5.18 17.92
CA LEU A 54 3.25 4.75 17.00
C LEU A 54 3.75 4.55 15.56
N VAL A 55 4.62 5.43 15.09
CA VAL A 55 5.18 5.39 13.73
C VAL A 55 6.21 4.26 13.61
N ALA A 56 7.09 4.09 14.59
CA ALA A 56 8.11 3.03 14.58
C ALA A 56 7.51 1.62 14.55
N LYS A 57 6.33 1.42 15.15
CA LYS A 57 5.62 0.13 15.16
C LYS A 57 4.89 -0.18 13.86
N ARG A 58 4.91 0.72 12.87
CA ARG A 58 4.26 0.51 11.57
C ARG A 58 5.29 0.64 10.43
N PRO A 59 6.20 -0.33 10.24
CA PRO A 59 6.78 -0.47 8.91
C PRO A 59 5.63 -0.72 7.94
N ARG A 60 5.27 0.29 7.16
CA ARG A 60 4.22 0.17 6.16
C ARG A 60 4.75 -0.74 5.04
N GLY A 61 4.19 -1.95 4.97
CA GLY A 61 4.42 -2.88 3.86
C GLY A 61 5.36 -4.03 4.18
N ARG A 62 5.59 -4.87 3.17
CA ARG A 62 6.49 -6.02 3.26
C ARG A 62 7.92 -5.50 3.55
N PRO A 63 8.66 -6.12 4.48
CA PRO A 63 10.07 -5.78 4.68
C PRO A 63 10.81 -5.84 3.34
N LYS A 64 11.69 -4.86 3.10
CA LYS A 64 12.49 -4.77 1.87
C LYS A 64 13.30 -6.06 1.75
N ALA A 65 13.08 -6.82 0.69
CA ALA A 65 13.83 -8.05 0.46
C ALA A 65 15.30 -7.70 0.13
N ASP A 66 16.27 -8.37 0.76
CA ASP A 66 17.70 -8.14 0.50
C ASP A 66 18.10 -8.44 -0.96
N LYS A 67 17.37 -9.35 -1.62
CA LYS A 67 17.56 -9.68 -3.03
C LYS A 67 16.24 -9.49 -3.78
N ILE A 68 16.17 -8.43 -4.56
CA ILE A 68 15.01 -8.09 -5.39
C ILE A 68 15.22 -8.68 -6.79
N LYS A 69 14.17 -9.30 -7.35
CA LYS A 69 14.17 -9.66 -8.77
C LYS A 69 14.10 -8.39 -9.60
N VAL A 70 15.09 -8.17 -10.47
CA VAL A 70 15.06 -7.05 -11.42
C VAL A 70 14.19 -7.45 -12.60
N PHE A 71 13.22 -6.60 -12.96
CA PHE A 71 12.47 -6.76 -14.20
C PHE A 71 13.34 -6.30 -15.38
N THR A 72 13.55 -7.17 -16.34
CA THR A 72 14.30 -6.87 -17.56
C THR A 72 13.45 -7.28 -18.76
N ALA A 73 13.24 -6.37 -19.70
CA ALA A 73 12.57 -6.67 -20.95
C ALA A 73 13.58 -7.34 -21.89
N ILE A 74 13.43 -8.65 -22.10
CA ILE A 74 14.16 -9.42 -23.11
C ILE A 74 13.17 -9.99 -24.11
N CYS A 75 13.54 -9.99 -25.40
CA CYS A 75 12.79 -10.69 -26.43
C CYS A 75 13.25 -12.15 -26.45
N LEU A 76 12.30 -13.08 -26.36
CA LEU A 76 12.53 -14.52 -26.48
C LEU A 76 11.84 -15.04 -27.73
N ASP A 77 12.39 -16.07 -28.35
CA ASP A 77 11.79 -16.72 -29.51
C ASP A 77 10.38 -17.26 -29.20
N ALA A 78 9.45 -17.09 -30.13
CA ALA A 78 8.06 -17.51 -29.97
C ALA A 78 7.93 -19.01 -29.62
N ASN A 79 8.64 -19.86 -30.35
CA ASN A 79 8.63 -21.32 -30.14
C ASN A 79 9.13 -21.72 -28.74
N LEU A 80 10.11 -20.99 -28.19
CA LEU A 80 10.63 -21.24 -26.85
C LEU A 80 9.58 -20.86 -25.80
N LEU A 81 8.99 -19.68 -25.98
CA LEU A 81 7.99 -19.12 -25.09
C LEU A 81 6.71 -19.98 -25.06
N ASP A 82 6.30 -20.53 -26.20
CA ASP A 82 5.15 -21.45 -26.28
C ASP A 82 5.39 -22.75 -25.52
N LYS A 83 6.59 -23.36 -25.66
CA LYS A 83 6.97 -24.55 -24.88
C LYS A 83 6.93 -24.29 -23.38
N PHE A 84 7.46 -23.15 -22.93
CA PHE A 84 7.40 -22.80 -21.51
C PHE A 84 5.97 -22.48 -21.07
N LYS A 85 5.18 -21.73 -21.83
CA LYS A 85 3.79 -21.43 -21.47
C LYS A 85 2.92 -22.68 -21.39
N ALA A 86 3.15 -23.68 -22.25
CA ALA A 86 2.44 -24.96 -22.22
C ALA A 86 2.62 -25.70 -20.87
N THR A 87 3.70 -25.45 -20.13
CA THR A 87 3.90 -26.01 -18.78
C THR A 87 2.99 -25.39 -17.70
N GLY A 88 2.19 -24.39 -18.06
CA GLY A 88 1.18 -23.79 -17.18
C GLY A 88 1.73 -22.79 -16.16
N LYS A 89 1.05 -22.69 -15.01
CA LYS A 89 1.40 -21.74 -13.93
C LYS A 89 2.86 -21.90 -13.51
N GLY A 90 3.57 -20.78 -13.40
CA GLY A 90 4.97 -20.76 -12.99
C GLY A 90 5.99 -20.91 -14.13
N TRP A 91 5.58 -20.84 -15.40
CA TRP A 91 6.51 -20.93 -16.53
C TRP A 91 7.64 -19.89 -16.48
N GLN A 92 7.37 -18.66 -16.02
CA GLN A 92 8.41 -17.63 -15.82
C GLN A 92 9.46 -18.05 -14.78
N THR A 93 9.04 -18.71 -13.71
CA THR A 93 9.97 -19.25 -12.69
C THR A 93 10.85 -20.35 -13.29
N ARG A 94 10.29 -21.20 -14.16
CA ARG A 94 11.04 -22.23 -14.89
C ARG A 94 12.05 -21.63 -15.87
N VAL A 95 11.70 -20.57 -16.59
CA VAL A 95 12.65 -19.84 -17.45
C VAL A 95 13.83 -19.31 -16.63
N ASN A 96 13.55 -18.66 -15.49
CA ASN A 96 14.60 -18.17 -14.61
C ASN A 96 15.48 -19.30 -14.02
N ALA A 97 14.91 -20.47 -13.72
CA ALA A 97 15.67 -21.64 -13.28
C ALA A 97 16.58 -22.19 -14.39
N ALA A 98 16.06 -22.29 -15.62
CA ALA A 98 16.84 -22.74 -16.77
C ALA A 98 18.03 -21.80 -17.06
N LEU A 99 17.84 -20.48 -16.97
CA LEU A 99 18.93 -19.51 -17.13
C LEU A 99 20.00 -19.67 -16.05
N ARG A 100 19.61 -19.94 -14.80
CA ARG A 100 20.55 -20.21 -13.70
C ARG A 100 21.33 -21.51 -13.93
N GLN A 101 20.66 -22.55 -14.37
CA GLN A 101 21.29 -23.82 -14.71
C GLN A 101 22.29 -23.64 -15.86
N TYR A 102 21.89 -22.92 -16.92
CA TYR A 102 22.78 -22.62 -18.04
C TYR A 102 24.06 -21.90 -17.59
N LEU A 103 23.95 -20.91 -16.70
CA LEU A 103 25.13 -20.21 -16.15
C LEU A 103 26.02 -21.11 -15.27
N ALA A 104 25.45 -22.11 -14.60
CA ALA A 104 26.20 -23.06 -13.78
C ALA A 104 26.96 -24.07 -14.64
N GLU A 105 26.35 -24.52 -15.74
CA GLU A 105 26.94 -25.46 -16.70
C GLU A 105 27.92 -24.77 -17.66
N HIS A 106 27.63 -23.53 -18.04
CA HIS A 106 28.39 -22.74 -18.99
C HIS A 106 28.77 -21.39 -18.37
N PRO A 107 29.88 -21.34 -17.61
CA PRO A 107 30.38 -20.08 -17.07
C PRO A 107 30.67 -19.12 -18.22
N LEU A 108 29.95 -18.00 -18.26
CA LEU A 108 30.23 -16.96 -19.24
C LEU A 108 31.58 -16.33 -18.90
N ALA A 109 32.59 -16.61 -19.72
CA ALA A 109 33.87 -15.93 -19.61
C ALA A 109 33.65 -14.43 -19.81
N LYS A 110 34.17 -13.62 -18.88
CA LYS A 110 34.20 -12.16 -19.06
C LYS A 110 35.13 -11.86 -20.24
N LYS A 111 34.59 -11.21 -21.26
CA LYS A 111 35.37 -10.61 -22.33
C LYS A 111 35.82 -9.21 -21.90
#